data_AF-A0A958J5I0-F1
#
_entry.id   AF-A0A958J5I0-F1
#
_cell.length_a   1.000
_cell.length_b   1.000
_cell.length_c   1.000
_cell.angle_alpha   90.00
_cell.angle_beta   90.00
_cell.angle_gamma   90.00
#
_symmetry.space_group_name_H-M   'P 1'
#
loop_
_entity.id
_entity.type
_entity.pdbx_description
1 polymer ?
#
loop_
_entity_poly.entity_id
_entity_poly.type
_entity_poly.pdbx_seq_one_letter_code
_entity_poly.pdbx_strand_id
1 'polypeptide(L)' 'MKSEPRPCLKNIMTPFPYAVESDSTLAQAKALMREHNFHHLPVIENGELVGVVSSQDIL' A
#
# COMPACT_ATOMS: atom_id res chain seq x y z
N MET A 1 32.66 -3.11 -18.44
CA MET A 1 31.49 -2.52 -17.74
C MET A 1 30.97 -3.57 -16.78
N LYS A 2 31.37 -3.54 -15.49
CA LYS A 2 30.90 -4.54 -14.50
C LYS A 2 29.49 -4.14 -14.06
N SER A 3 28.52 -5.03 -14.24
CA SER A 3 27.17 -4.84 -13.71
C SER A 3 27.18 -5.04 -12.20
N GLU A 4 26.86 -3.98 -11.45
CA GLU A 4 26.58 -4.08 -10.02
C GLU A 4 25.46 -5.12 -9.76
N PRO A 5 25.56 -5.96 -8.71
CA PRO A 5 24.52 -6.92 -8.38
C PRO A 5 23.25 -6.17 -7.95
N ARG A 6 22.10 -6.57 -8.53
CA ARG A 6 20.81 -5.98 -8.14
C ARG A 6 20.53 -6.29 -6.66
N PRO A 7 20.17 -5.29 -5.84
CA PRO A 7 19.80 -5.53 -4.45
C PRO A 7 18.56 -6.44 -4.36
N CYS A 8 18.51 -7.27 -3.32
CA CYS A 8 17.35 -8.11 -3.06
C CYS A 8 16.15 -7.23 -2.66
N LEU A 9 15.00 -7.40 -3.31
CA LEU A 9 13.80 -6.57 -3.09
C LEU A 9 13.36 -6.54 -1.62
N LYS A 10 13.50 -7.67 -0.91
CA LYS A 10 13.16 -7.77 0.52
C LYS A 10 13.93 -6.78 1.41
N ASN A 11 15.11 -6.31 0.95
CA ASN A 11 15.95 -5.37 1.68
C ASN A 11 15.58 -3.91 1.39
N ILE A 12 14.66 -3.66 0.43
CA ILE A 12 14.27 -2.31 -0.02
C ILE A 12 12.79 -2.05 0.28
N MET A 13 11.95 -3.07 0.21
CA MET A 13 10.50 -2.93 0.44
C MET A 13 10.18 -2.47 1.87
N THR A 14 9.02 -1.84 2.03
CA THR A 14 8.43 -1.59 3.36
C THR A 14 7.79 -2.89 3.86
N PRO A 15 8.25 -3.47 4.98
CA PRO A 15 7.59 -4.63 5.57
C PRO A 15 6.27 -4.20 6.22
N PHE A 16 5.22 -5.01 6.06
CA PHE A 16 3.90 -4.79 6.65
C PHE A 16 3.35 -3.37 6.39
N PRO A 17 3.12 -2.99 5.12
CA PRO A 17 2.56 -1.68 4.80
C PRO A 17 1.18 -1.52 5.43
N TYR A 18 0.78 -0.29 5.69
CA TYR A 18 -0.60 0.03 6.04
C TYR A 18 -1.55 -0.49 4.96
N ALA A 19 -2.67 -1.07 5.38
CA ALA A 19 -3.72 -1.61 4.53
C ALA A 19 -5.08 -1.34 5.16
N VAL A 20 -6.15 -1.47 4.37
CA VAL A 20 -7.53 -1.46 4.86
C VAL A 20 -8.24 -2.75 4.48
N GLU A 21 -9.22 -3.15 5.28
CA GLU A 21 -10.09 -4.28 4.95
C GLU A 21 -11.00 -3.94 3.75
N SER A 22 -11.43 -4.97 3.02
CA SER A 22 -12.30 -4.85 1.84
C SER A 22 -13.65 -4.16 2.13
N ASP A 23 -14.09 -4.19 3.40
CA ASP A 23 -15.32 -3.58 3.89
C ASP A 23 -15.12 -2.18 4.50
N SER A 24 -13.89 -1.67 4.52
CA SER A 24 -13.59 -0.33 5.02
C SER A 24 -14.20 0.75 4.15
N THR A 25 -14.68 1.82 4.79
CA THR A 25 -15.24 2.97 4.08
C THR A 25 -14.15 3.78 3.36
N LEU A 26 -14.54 4.45 2.27
CA LEU A 26 -13.67 5.40 1.56
C LEU A 26 -13.12 6.52 2.48
N ALA A 27 -13.90 6.95 3.48
CA ALA A 27 -13.47 7.95 4.45
C ALA A 27 -12.33 7.45 5.33
N GLN A 28 -12.37 6.18 5.77
CA GLN A 28 -11.29 5.56 6.53
C GLN A 28 -10.01 5.43 5.68
N ALA A 29 -10.14 4.96 4.43
CA ALA A 29 -9.02 4.88 3.50
C ALA A 29 -8.37 6.26 3.27
N LYS A 30 -9.18 7.30 3.01
CA LYS A 30 -8.71 8.68 2.81
C LYS A 30 -8.07 9.27 4.07
N ALA A 31 -8.60 8.97 5.25
CA ALA A 31 -8.02 9.40 6.52
C ALA A 31 -6.63 8.79 6.72
N LEU A 32 -6.46 7.49 6.49
CA LEU A 32 -5.20 6.77 6.65
C LEU A 32 -4.12 7.26 5.66
N MET A 33 -4.50 7.46 4.39
CA MET A 33 -3.63 8.06 3.37
C MET A 33 -3.13 9.45 3.78
N ARG A 34 -4.02 10.31 4.30
CA ARG A 34 -3.68 11.66 4.76
C ARG A 34 -2.80 11.64 6.00
N GLU A 35 -3.11 10.79 6.97
CA GLU A 35 -2.38 10.66 8.23
C GLU A 35 -0.92 10.26 8.00
N HIS A 36 -0.68 9.30 7.12
CA HIS A 36 0.64 8.75 6.86
C HIS A 36 1.32 9.27 5.59
N ASN A 37 0.69 10.23 4.90
CA ASN A 37 1.21 10.93 3.73
C ASN A 37 1.61 9.98 2.57
N PHE A 38 0.70 9.09 2.18
CA PHE A 38 0.84 8.24 0.99
C PHE A 38 -0.42 8.26 0.12
N HIS A 39 -0.27 7.85 -1.14
CA HIS A 39 -1.33 7.95 -2.17
C HIS A 39 -1.93 6.61 -2.61
N HIS A 40 -1.35 5.48 -2.21
CA HIS A 40 -1.82 4.16 -2.59
C HIS A 40 -1.97 3.33 -1.33
N LEU A 41 -3.07 2.59 -1.25
CA LEU A 41 -3.41 1.79 -0.10
C LEU A 41 -3.81 0.38 -0.55
N PRO A 42 -3.06 -0.65 -0.13
CA PRO A 42 -3.48 -2.04 -0.25
C PRO A 42 -4.85 -2.27 0.40
N VAL A 43 -5.70 -3.03 -0.29
CA VAL A 43 -6.97 -3.53 0.22
C VAL A 43 -6.81 -5.02 0.48
N ILE A 44 -7.08 -5.45 1.71
CA ILE A 44 -6.94 -6.83 2.15
C ILE A 44 -8.29 -7.43 2.54
N GLU A 45 -8.39 -8.75 2.49
CA GLU A 45 -9.52 -9.51 3.02
C GLU A 45 -8.98 -10.80 3.65
N ASN A 46 -9.28 -11.03 4.93
CA ASN A 46 -8.76 -12.18 5.69
C ASN A 46 -7.22 -12.32 5.63
N GLY A 47 -6.50 -11.20 5.59
CA GLY A 47 -5.04 -11.17 5.53
C GLY A 47 -4.43 -11.35 4.13
N GLU A 48 -5.25 -11.55 3.09
CA GLU A 48 -4.81 -11.67 1.71
C GLU A 48 -5.00 -10.35 0.95
N LEU A 49 -4.07 -10.01 0.06
CA LEU A 49 -4.16 -8.82 -0.79
C LEU A 49 -5.19 -9.05 -1.90
N VAL A 50 -6.27 -8.26 -1.91
CA VAL A 50 -7.35 -8.36 -2.92
C VAL A 50 -7.36 -7.18 -3.90
N GLY A 51 -6.70 -6.08 -3.58
CA GLY A 51 -6.64 -4.93 -4.48
C GLY A 51 -5.76 -3.79 -3.98
N VAL A 52 -5.77 -2.70 -4.74
CA VAL A 52 -5.11 -1.43 -4.37
C VAL A 52 -6.04 -0.30 -4.77
N VAL A 53 -6.20 0.67 -3.88
CA VAL A 53 -6.91 1.92 -4.18
C VAL A 53 -5.95 3.10 -4.10
N SER A 54 -6.09 4.04 -5.02
CA SER A 54 -5.32 5.28 -5.02
C SER A 54 -6.14 6.45 -4.47
N SER A 55 -5.48 7.49 -4.00
CA SER A 55 -6.16 8.72 -3.58
C SER A 55 -6.95 9.38 -4.71
N GLN A 56 -6.64 9.07 -5.98
CA GLN A 56 -7.37 9.58 -7.15
C GLN A 56 -8.70 8.86 -7.36
N ASP A 57 -8.81 7.59 -6.96
CA ASP A 57 -10.07 6.82 -7.03
C ASP A 57 -11.10 7.30 -5.99
N ILE A 58 -10.63 8.03 -4.96
CA ILE A 58 -11.40 8.48 -3.79
C ILE A 58 -11.60 10.02 -3.77
N LEU A 59 -11.39 10.69 -4.90
CA LEU A 59 -11.49 12.15 -4.99
C LEU A 59 -12.90 12.66 -4.67
#